data_AF-V6AUW7-F1
#
_entry.id   AF-V6AUW7-F1
#
_cell.length_a   1.000
_cell.length_b   1.000
_cell.length_c   1.000
_cell.angle_alpha   90.00
_cell.angle_beta   90.00
_cell.angle_gamma   90.00
#
_symmetry.space_group_name_H-M   'P 1'
#
loop_
_entity.id
_entity.type
_entity.pdbx_description
1 polymer ?
#
loop_
_entity_poly.entity_id
_entity_poly.type
_entity_poly.pdbx_seq_one_letter_code
_entity_poly.pdbx_strand_id
1 'polypeptide(L)'
;MITKKLKAALFALLVVAVAVPAASVGFANEAYSAKQVDRALKELQPFVKMDDSKIGIMDIESAKKNGVSDESIQIASEFLKAQNNMIQRIHDNPNQRMYLAEEEYAKFSDYSRSIEEGKTRGDSPAKILGVQFASAEDVCGGSGENPHPQPDTTTSGPWSTETAAINALPGGYYLVPYYASYNYGADYHDPRTLYSCTTDSFRYQSIIYESGGDWYHSEHHSPGEPNPEVLAYTWPVWWWGGYVADWHL
;
A
#
# COMPACT_ATOMS: atom_id res chain seq x y z
N MET A 1 43.29 -19.01 37.47
CA MET A 1 43.13 -19.20 36.01
C MET A 1 41.66 -19.48 35.73
N ILE A 2 40.98 -18.52 35.10
CA ILE A 2 39.54 -18.52 34.83
C ILE A 2 39.31 -19.25 33.51
N THR A 3 38.68 -20.43 33.54
CA THR A 3 38.26 -21.16 32.33
C THR A 3 36.92 -20.62 31.84
N LYS A 4 36.96 -19.60 30.98
CA LYS A 4 35.86 -19.23 30.08
C LYS A 4 35.96 -20.08 28.82
N LYS A 5 35.02 -21.00 28.56
CA LYS A 5 34.62 -21.35 27.19
C LYS A 5 33.12 -21.72 27.13
N LEU A 6 32.38 -20.74 26.61
CA LEU A 6 31.16 -20.82 25.79
C LEU A 6 30.36 -22.13 25.83
N LYS A 7 29.18 -22.08 26.45
CA LYS A 7 28.04 -22.92 26.05
C LYS A 7 27.33 -22.18 24.90
N ALA A 8 27.52 -22.64 23.68
CA ALA A 8 26.68 -22.25 22.55
C ALA A 8 25.32 -22.93 22.74
N ALA A 9 24.30 -22.17 23.12
CA ALA A 9 22.92 -22.62 23.08
C ALA A 9 22.46 -22.56 21.62
N LEU A 10 22.37 -23.71 20.97
CA LEU A 10 21.80 -23.87 19.64
C LEU A 10 20.28 -23.75 19.79
N PHE A 11 19.73 -22.56 19.58
CA PHE A 11 18.30 -22.39 19.33
C PHE A 11 18.00 -22.96 17.95
N ALA A 12 17.52 -24.20 17.91
CA ALA A 12 16.94 -24.76 16.69
C ALA A 12 15.61 -24.04 16.44
N LEU A 13 15.62 -23.09 15.50
CA LEU A 13 14.41 -22.52 14.93
C LEU A 13 13.74 -23.63 14.11
N LEU A 14 12.67 -24.21 14.65
CA LEU A 14 11.87 -25.18 13.90
C LEU A 14 11.03 -24.41 12.89
N VAL A 15 11.53 -24.28 11.65
CA VAL A 15 10.73 -23.80 10.53
C VAL A 15 9.77 -24.92 10.15
N VAL A 16 8.55 -24.87 10.69
CA VAL A 16 7.47 -25.74 10.23
C VAL A 16 6.92 -25.14 8.94
N ALA A 17 7.40 -25.63 7.81
CA ALA A 17 6.68 -25.48 6.55
C ALA A 17 5.38 -26.28 6.68
N VAL A 18 4.28 -25.62 7.03
CA VAL A 18 2.97 -26.25 7.06
C VAL A 18 2.56 -26.51 5.62
N ALA A 19 2.84 -27.73 5.14
CA ALA A 19 2.14 -28.29 4.00
C ALA A 19 0.69 -28.50 4.41
N VAL A 20 -0.15 -27.50 4.17
CA VAL A 20 -1.59 -27.62 4.37
C VAL A 20 -2.09 -28.72 3.42
N PRO A 21 -2.70 -29.80 3.90
CA PRO A 21 -3.31 -30.78 3.01
C PRO A 21 -4.42 -30.09 2.23
N ALA A 22 -4.36 -30.20 0.91
CA ALA A 22 -5.37 -29.71 -0.01
C ALA A 22 -6.68 -30.51 0.17
N ALA A 23 -7.43 -30.21 1.22
CA ALA A 23 -8.86 -30.43 1.20
C ALA A 23 -9.46 -29.32 0.32
N SER A 24 -9.67 -29.65 -0.95
CA SER A 24 -10.40 -28.81 -1.90
C SER A 24 -11.87 -28.74 -1.46
N VAL A 25 -12.14 -27.87 -0.49
CA VAL A 25 -13.49 -27.34 -0.32
C VAL A 25 -13.65 -26.36 -1.46
N GLY A 26 -14.39 -26.77 -2.49
CA GLY A 26 -14.81 -25.90 -3.58
C GLY A 26 -15.74 -24.83 -3.03
N PHE A 27 -15.18 -23.80 -2.42
CA PHE A 27 -15.85 -22.52 -2.35
C PHE A 27 -15.78 -21.93 -3.76
N ALA A 28 -16.92 -21.58 -4.33
CA ALA A 28 -16.92 -20.68 -5.46
C ALA A 28 -16.03 -19.48 -5.10
N ASN A 29 -15.25 -18.96 -6.05
CA ASN A 29 -14.48 -17.73 -5.92
C ASN A 29 -15.45 -16.54 -5.76
N GLU A 30 -16.18 -16.48 -4.65
CA GLU A 30 -17.00 -15.34 -4.28
C GLU A 30 -16.07 -14.28 -3.70
N ALA A 31 -16.11 -13.09 -4.28
CA ALA A 31 -15.38 -11.95 -3.79
C ALA A 31 -15.81 -11.62 -2.36
N TYR A 32 -14.86 -11.23 -1.51
CA TYR A 32 -15.16 -10.73 -0.17
C TYR A 32 -15.67 -9.30 -0.26
N SER A 33 -16.68 -8.96 0.54
CA SER A 33 -17.12 -7.56 0.64
C SER A 33 -16.03 -6.69 1.28
N ALA A 34 -16.00 -5.39 0.93
CA ALA A 34 -15.06 -4.43 1.49
C ALA A 34 -15.03 -4.47 3.03
N LYS A 35 -16.19 -4.47 3.69
CA LYS A 35 -16.33 -4.60 5.15
C LYS A 35 -15.73 -5.87 5.73
N GLN A 36 -15.88 -7.01 5.06
CA GLN A 36 -15.30 -8.28 5.53
C GLN A 36 -13.78 -8.21 5.50
N VAL A 37 -13.21 -7.68 4.40
CA VAL A 37 -11.78 -7.47 4.25
C VAL A 37 -11.28 -6.50 5.32
N ASP A 38 -11.85 -5.31 5.41
CA ASP A 38 -11.42 -4.25 6.34
C ASP A 38 -11.42 -4.73 7.81
N ARG A 39 -12.49 -5.44 8.22
CA ARG A 39 -12.58 -6.08 9.53
C ARG A 39 -11.48 -7.12 9.73
N ALA A 40 -11.28 -8.02 8.77
CA ALA A 40 -10.27 -9.08 8.87
C ALA A 40 -8.86 -8.49 9.00
N LEU A 41 -8.53 -7.47 8.20
CA LEU A 41 -7.24 -6.78 8.26
C LEU A 41 -7.00 -6.13 9.63
N LYS A 42 -8.03 -5.48 10.19
CA LYS A 42 -8.00 -4.84 11.53
C LYS A 42 -7.83 -5.88 12.65
N GLU A 43 -8.61 -6.96 12.64
CA GLU A 43 -8.54 -8.03 13.65
C GLU A 43 -7.18 -8.76 13.65
N LEU A 44 -6.54 -8.92 12.49
CA LEU A 44 -5.27 -9.62 12.35
C LEU A 44 -4.04 -8.72 12.51
N GLN A 45 -4.19 -7.40 12.49
CA GLN A 45 -3.10 -6.43 12.68
C GLN A 45 -2.10 -6.77 13.81
N PRO A 46 -2.52 -7.16 15.04
CA PRO A 46 -1.57 -7.46 16.12
C PRO A 46 -0.84 -8.80 15.96
N PHE A 47 -1.27 -9.65 15.01
CA PHE A 47 -0.72 -10.98 14.78
C PHE A 47 0.12 -11.08 13.52
N VAL A 48 0.31 -9.99 12.77
CA VAL A 48 1.14 -9.95 11.58
C VAL A 48 2.43 -9.19 11.86
N LYS A 49 3.55 -9.75 11.41
CA LYS A 49 4.86 -9.09 11.39
C LYS A 49 5.35 -9.00 9.96
N MET A 50 5.94 -7.86 9.62
CA MET A 50 6.63 -7.67 8.35
C MET A 50 8.13 -7.86 8.57
N ASP A 51 8.80 -8.53 7.65
CA ASP A 51 10.26 -8.55 7.60
C ASP A 51 10.82 -7.30 6.88
N ASP A 52 12.15 -7.21 6.79
CA ASP A 52 12.83 -6.08 6.16
C ASP A 52 12.48 -5.94 4.66
N SER A 53 12.13 -7.04 4.00
CA SER A 53 11.74 -7.11 2.59
C SER A 53 10.26 -6.80 2.34
N LYS A 54 9.53 -6.39 3.39
CA LYS A 54 8.07 -6.17 3.36
C LYS A 54 7.27 -7.43 3.05
N ILE A 55 7.79 -8.60 3.42
CA ILE A 55 7.05 -9.86 3.41
C ILE A 55 6.42 -10.04 4.79
N GLY A 56 5.10 -10.22 4.83
CA GLY A 56 4.38 -10.43 6.08
C GLY A 56 4.24 -11.90 6.46
N ILE A 57 4.29 -12.15 7.76
CA ILE A 57 4.10 -13.45 8.40
C ILE A 57 3.03 -13.29 9.46
N MET A 58 2.01 -14.16 9.41
CA MET A 58 0.88 -14.14 10.34
C MET A 58 1.00 -15.27 11.38
N ASP A 59 0.86 -14.92 12.66
CA ASP A 59 0.77 -15.85 13.77
C ASP A 59 -0.68 -16.33 13.97
N ILE A 60 -1.06 -17.33 13.19
CA ILE A 60 -2.42 -17.92 13.17
C ILE A 60 -2.76 -18.55 14.53
N GLU A 61 -1.80 -19.19 15.20
CA GLU A 61 -2.05 -19.85 16.49
C GLU A 61 -2.43 -18.83 17.57
N SER A 62 -1.68 -17.72 17.65
CA SER A 62 -2.00 -16.62 18.55
C SER A 62 -3.32 -15.95 18.18
N ALA A 63 -3.61 -15.73 16.90
CA ALA A 63 -4.87 -15.15 16.45
C ALA A 63 -6.07 -16.00 16.91
N LYS A 64 -6.03 -17.33 16.69
CA LYS A 64 -7.07 -18.26 17.13
C LYS A 64 -7.25 -18.27 18.65
N LYS A 65 -6.13 -18.27 19.39
CA LYS A 65 -6.15 -18.22 20.85
C LYS A 65 -6.80 -16.95 21.40
N ASN A 66 -6.73 -15.85 20.65
CA ASN A 66 -7.35 -14.56 21.00
C ASN A 66 -8.77 -14.40 20.44
N GLY A 67 -9.38 -15.47 19.91
CA GLY A 67 -10.78 -15.47 19.49
C GLY A 67 -11.04 -14.85 18.11
N VAL A 68 -10.00 -14.63 17.31
CA VAL A 68 -10.17 -14.23 15.91
C VAL A 68 -10.89 -15.34 15.14
N SER A 69 -11.90 -14.98 14.34
CA SER A 69 -12.70 -15.95 13.60
C SER A 69 -11.89 -16.64 12.49
N ASP A 70 -12.24 -17.90 12.17
CA ASP A 70 -11.60 -18.61 11.04
C ASP A 70 -11.85 -17.88 9.71
N GLU A 71 -13.00 -17.20 9.55
CA GLU A 71 -13.31 -16.35 8.38
C GLU A 71 -12.30 -15.19 8.27
N SER A 72 -12.10 -14.42 9.34
CA SER A 72 -11.14 -13.31 9.36
C SER A 72 -9.71 -13.78 9.11
N ILE A 73 -9.32 -14.92 9.68
CA ILE A 73 -8.00 -15.53 9.44
C ILE A 73 -7.84 -15.90 7.97
N GLN A 74 -8.86 -16.51 7.36
CA GLN A 74 -8.82 -16.88 5.95
C GLN A 74 -8.66 -15.64 5.07
N ILE A 75 -9.54 -14.64 5.23
CA ILE A 75 -9.53 -13.42 4.40
C ILE A 75 -8.20 -12.70 4.51
N ALA A 76 -7.71 -12.47 5.73
CA ALA A 76 -6.44 -11.78 5.96
C ALA A 76 -5.24 -12.60 5.44
N SER A 77 -5.28 -13.94 5.54
CA SER A 77 -4.23 -14.80 4.98
C SER A 77 -4.18 -14.74 3.46
N GLU A 78 -5.34 -14.73 2.80
CA GLU A 78 -5.42 -14.60 1.35
C GLU A 78 -4.96 -13.22 0.88
N PHE A 79 -5.32 -12.15 1.61
CA PHE A 79 -4.88 -10.78 1.30
C PHE A 79 -3.36 -10.64 1.50
N LEU A 80 -2.84 -11.14 2.62
CA LEU A 80 -1.41 -11.14 2.90
C LEU A 80 -0.64 -11.92 1.84
N LYS A 81 -1.17 -13.06 1.38
CA LYS A 81 -0.57 -13.83 0.29
C LYS A 81 -0.53 -13.02 -1.02
N ALA A 82 -1.63 -12.37 -1.40
CA ALA A 82 -1.68 -11.54 -2.60
C ALA A 82 -0.65 -10.39 -2.55
N GLN A 83 -0.56 -9.71 -1.40
CA GLN A 83 0.42 -8.67 -1.19
C GLN A 83 1.87 -9.19 -1.22
N ASN A 84 2.16 -10.29 -0.51
CA ASN A 84 3.48 -10.89 -0.51
C ASN A 84 3.90 -11.32 -1.92
N ASN A 85 2.97 -11.89 -2.70
CA ASN A 85 3.21 -12.23 -4.10
C ASN A 85 3.52 -10.99 -4.94
N MET A 86 2.78 -9.89 -4.77
CA MET A 86 3.04 -8.62 -5.44
C MET A 86 4.45 -8.10 -5.11
N ILE A 87 4.83 -8.08 -3.83
CA ILE A 87 6.15 -7.63 -3.39
C ILE A 87 7.24 -8.55 -3.95
N GLN A 88 7.04 -9.86 -3.94
CA GLN A 88 7.98 -10.82 -4.51
C GLN A 88 8.17 -10.62 -6.02
N ARG A 89 7.10 -10.33 -6.78
CA ARG A 89 7.20 -10.04 -8.22
C ARG A 89 8.09 -8.82 -8.51
N ILE A 90 8.02 -7.79 -7.66
CA ILE A 90 8.86 -6.59 -7.80
C ILE A 90 10.32 -6.90 -7.43
N HIS A 91 10.56 -7.71 -6.38
CA HIS A 91 11.92 -8.16 -6.02
C HIS A 91 12.55 -9.01 -7.12
N ASP A 92 11.79 -9.94 -7.70
CA ASP A 92 12.24 -10.84 -8.77
C ASP A 92 12.45 -10.10 -10.09
N ASN A 93 11.66 -9.05 -10.35
CA ASN A 93 11.76 -8.19 -11.52
C ASN A 93 11.47 -6.72 -11.16
N PRO A 94 12.50 -5.90 -10.90
CA PRO A 94 12.33 -4.48 -10.60
C PRO A 94 11.69 -3.64 -11.72
N ASN A 95 11.62 -4.19 -12.94
CA ASN A 95 10.90 -3.61 -14.08
C ASN A 95 9.44 -4.10 -14.17
N GLN A 96 8.92 -4.78 -13.14
CA GLN A 96 7.52 -5.14 -13.03
C GLN A 96 6.77 -4.00 -12.32
N ARG A 97 5.61 -3.59 -12.86
CA ARG A 97 4.72 -2.67 -12.15
C ARG A 97 4.15 -3.33 -10.89
N MET A 98 3.84 -2.52 -9.89
CA MET A 98 3.08 -2.92 -8.72
C MET A 98 1.61 -3.13 -9.10
N TYR A 99 1.10 -4.34 -8.95
CA TYR A 99 -0.32 -4.69 -9.10
C TYR A 99 -0.65 -6.03 -8.43
N LEU A 100 -1.91 -6.21 -8.08
CA LEU A 100 -2.49 -7.50 -7.70
C LEU A 100 -2.81 -8.31 -8.97
N ALA A 101 -2.41 -9.57 -9.04
CA ALA A 101 -2.73 -10.41 -10.20
C ALA A 101 -4.26 -10.57 -10.34
N GLU A 102 -4.76 -10.80 -11.56
CA GLU A 102 -6.20 -10.82 -11.84
C GLU A 102 -7.01 -11.74 -10.89
N GLU A 103 -6.49 -12.93 -10.58
CA GLU A 103 -7.12 -13.87 -9.65
C GLU A 103 -7.06 -13.41 -8.18
N GLU A 104 -6.02 -12.66 -7.81
CA GLU A 104 -5.85 -12.07 -6.48
C GLU A 104 -6.82 -10.89 -6.34
N TYR A 105 -6.85 -10.01 -7.33
CA TYR A 105 -7.75 -8.87 -7.42
C TYR A 105 -9.22 -9.29 -7.41
N ALA A 106 -9.61 -10.33 -8.17
CA ALA A 106 -11.00 -10.78 -8.24
C ALA A 106 -11.60 -11.17 -6.88
N LYS A 107 -10.77 -11.63 -5.94
CA LYS A 107 -11.22 -11.96 -4.58
C LYS A 107 -11.47 -10.73 -3.71
N PHE A 108 -10.78 -9.63 -4.01
CA PHE A 108 -10.84 -8.38 -3.25
C PHE A 108 -11.48 -7.24 -4.05
N SER A 109 -12.11 -7.54 -5.20
CA SER A 109 -12.57 -6.52 -6.14
C SER A 109 -13.58 -5.55 -5.53
N ASP A 110 -14.41 -6.01 -4.59
CA ASP A 110 -15.34 -5.14 -3.87
C ASP A 110 -14.61 -4.18 -2.91
N TYR A 111 -13.53 -4.64 -2.28
CA TYR A 111 -12.63 -3.81 -1.48
C TYR A 111 -11.92 -2.77 -2.34
N SER A 112 -11.30 -3.20 -3.44
CA SER A 112 -10.58 -2.32 -4.36
C SER A 112 -11.51 -1.30 -5.01
N ARG A 113 -12.74 -1.71 -5.41
CA ARG A 113 -13.76 -0.79 -5.94
C ARG A 113 -14.19 0.23 -4.89
N SER A 114 -14.30 -0.14 -3.62
CA SER A 114 -14.60 0.83 -2.55
C SER A 114 -13.52 1.92 -2.45
N ILE A 115 -12.25 1.54 -2.60
CA ILE A 115 -11.12 2.49 -2.64
C ILE A 115 -11.21 3.40 -3.88
N GLU A 116 -11.44 2.83 -5.06
CA GLU A 116 -11.56 3.59 -6.32
C GLU A 116 -12.76 4.57 -6.30
N GLU A 117 -13.93 4.09 -5.88
CA GLU A 117 -15.13 4.93 -5.75
C GLU A 117 -14.93 6.05 -4.74
N GLY A 118 -14.27 5.79 -3.61
CA GLY A 118 -14.00 6.83 -2.63
C GLY A 118 -12.90 7.81 -3.06
N LYS A 119 -11.90 7.35 -3.82
CA LYS A 119 -10.91 8.22 -4.51
C LYS A 119 -11.64 9.19 -5.45
N THR A 120 -12.51 8.68 -6.32
CA THR A 120 -13.23 9.48 -7.33
C THR A 120 -14.32 10.38 -6.77
N ARG A 121 -14.87 10.09 -5.58
CA ARG A 121 -15.97 10.87 -5.00
C ARG A 121 -15.58 12.20 -4.37
N GLY A 122 -14.29 12.47 -4.12
CA GLY A 122 -13.74 13.81 -3.87
C GLY A 122 -14.63 14.81 -3.08
N ASP A 123 -15.38 14.35 -2.08
CA ASP A 123 -16.34 15.23 -1.39
C ASP A 123 -15.52 16.29 -0.66
N SER A 124 -15.66 17.53 -1.12
CA SER A 124 -14.94 18.70 -0.63
C SER A 124 -14.90 18.72 0.91
N PRO A 125 -13.70 18.84 1.53
CA PRO A 125 -13.53 18.96 2.98
C PRO A 125 -14.35 20.08 3.63
N ALA A 126 -14.90 21.01 2.84
CA ALA A 126 -15.67 22.16 3.32
C ALA A 126 -17.13 21.84 3.73
N LYS A 127 -17.63 20.60 3.60
CA LYS A 127 -19.00 20.22 4.03
C LYS A 127 -19.11 19.25 5.20
N ILE A 128 -18.02 18.67 5.68
CA ILE A 128 -18.01 17.95 6.96
C ILE A 128 -17.54 18.95 8.03
N LEU A 129 -18.50 19.74 8.49
CA LEU A 129 -18.36 20.75 9.53
C LEU A 129 -17.62 20.21 10.76
N GLY A 130 -16.34 20.55 10.88
CA GLY A 130 -15.69 20.91 12.15
C GLY A 130 -15.66 19.87 13.28
N VAL A 131 -15.68 18.55 12.99
CA VAL A 131 -15.56 17.51 14.03
C VAL A 131 -14.74 16.30 13.54
N GLN A 132 -13.62 16.07 14.23
CA GLN A 132 -12.82 14.84 14.35
C GLN A 132 -12.22 14.21 13.08
N PHE A 133 -10.96 14.58 12.83
CA PHE A 133 -9.98 13.66 12.27
C PHE A 133 -9.92 12.39 13.13
N ALA A 134 -9.89 11.24 12.45
CA ALA A 134 -9.83 9.88 12.98
C ALA A 134 -11.06 9.47 13.82
N SER A 135 -11.99 8.74 13.20
CA SER A 135 -12.35 7.48 13.87
C SER A 135 -11.02 6.75 14.06
N ALA A 136 -10.71 6.40 15.30
CA ALA A 136 -9.44 5.79 15.71
C ALA A 136 -9.24 4.35 15.16
N GLU A 137 -9.85 4.04 14.02
CA GLU A 137 -9.96 2.72 13.42
C GLU A 137 -9.14 2.61 12.13
N ASP A 138 -8.92 3.71 11.39
CA ASP A 138 -8.23 3.71 10.11
C ASP A 138 -6.77 4.17 10.21
N VAL A 139 -5.92 3.68 9.30
CA VAL A 139 -4.47 3.86 9.39
C VAL A 139 -4.05 5.04 8.53
N CYS A 140 -3.38 6.01 9.16
CA CYS A 140 -3.03 7.28 8.52
C CYS A 140 -4.24 7.94 7.84
N GLY A 141 -5.46 7.76 8.38
CA GLY A 141 -6.69 8.34 7.84
C GLY A 141 -7.33 7.58 6.67
N GLY A 142 -6.81 6.41 6.28
CA GLY A 142 -7.33 5.62 5.17
C GLY A 142 -7.59 4.14 5.46
N SER A 143 -8.62 3.60 4.82
CA SER A 143 -8.99 2.18 4.77
C SER A 143 -9.82 1.88 3.51
N GLY A 144 -10.36 0.68 3.38
CA GLY A 144 -11.27 0.35 2.27
C GLY A 144 -12.61 1.08 2.37
N GLU A 145 -13.14 1.25 3.58
CA GLU A 145 -14.44 1.92 3.82
C GLU A 145 -14.32 3.44 3.94
N ASN A 146 -13.11 3.96 4.16
CA ASN A 146 -12.79 5.37 4.27
C ASN A 146 -11.47 5.66 3.55
N PRO A 147 -11.43 5.61 2.20
CA PRO A 147 -10.19 5.78 1.46
C PRO A 147 -9.73 7.23 1.42
N HIS A 148 -8.43 7.44 1.19
CA HIS A 148 -7.88 8.77 0.96
C HIS A 148 -8.53 9.42 -0.27
N PRO A 149 -8.92 10.69 -0.17
CA PRO A 149 -9.52 11.41 -1.28
C PRO A 149 -8.49 11.59 -2.42
N GLN A 150 -8.99 11.70 -3.65
CA GLN A 150 -8.15 12.10 -4.77
C GLN A 150 -7.59 13.52 -4.57
N PRO A 151 -6.28 13.74 -4.80
CA PRO A 151 -5.71 15.08 -4.78
C PRO A 151 -6.25 15.94 -5.92
N ASP A 152 -6.37 17.24 -5.65
CA ASP A 152 -6.67 18.24 -6.67
C ASP A 152 -5.53 18.29 -7.71
N THR A 153 -5.90 18.42 -8.99
CA THR A 153 -4.95 18.58 -10.09
C THR A 153 -4.76 20.06 -10.43
N THR A 154 -3.52 20.53 -10.39
CA THR A 154 -3.13 21.84 -10.91
C THR A 154 -2.19 21.71 -12.08
N THR A 155 -2.15 22.72 -12.95
CA THR A 155 -1.22 22.77 -14.07
C THR A 155 -0.26 23.95 -13.91
N SER A 156 1.03 23.68 -14.04
CA SER A 156 2.09 24.69 -14.05
C SER A 156 2.82 24.68 -15.40
N GLY A 157 3.37 25.83 -15.82
CA GLY A 157 4.01 26.04 -17.12
C GLY A 157 3.44 27.26 -17.88
N PRO A 158 3.73 27.42 -19.19
CA PRO A 158 4.55 26.56 -20.05
C PRO A 158 6.06 26.73 -19.87
N TRP A 159 6.82 25.70 -20.25
CA TRP A 159 8.28 25.75 -20.45
C TRP A 159 8.65 25.36 -21.88
N SER A 160 9.73 25.95 -22.40
CA SER A 160 10.14 25.74 -23.80
C SER A 160 10.82 24.40 -24.09
N THR A 161 11.21 23.65 -23.06
CA THR A 161 11.83 22.32 -23.19
C THR A 161 11.46 21.44 -21.99
N GLU A 162 11.51 20.12 -22.18
CA GLU A 162 11.34 19.14 -21.10
C GLU A 162 12.33 19.37 -19.96
N THR A 163 13.61 19.62 -20.30
CA THR A 163 14.64 19.90 -19.29
C THR A 163 14.34 21.16 -18.48
N ALA A 164 13.76 22.20 -19.10
CA ALA A 164 13.34 23.39 -18.36
C ALA A 164 12.15 23.11 -17.44
N ALA A 165 11.20 22.28 -17.87
CA ALA A 165 10.11 21.82 -17.01
C ALA A 165 10.66 20.99 -15.83
N ILE A 166 11.52 20.00 -16.06
CA ILE A 166 12.12 19.19 -14.98
C ILE A 166 12.89 20.08 -13.99
N ASN A 167 13.70 21.02 -14.49
CA ASN A 167 14.47 21.93 -13.63
C ASN A 167 13.61 22.93 -12.85
N ALA A 168 12.34 23.10 -13.21
CA ALA A 168 11.39 23.95 -12.50
C ALA A 168 10.71 23.25 -11.32
N LEU A 169 10.86 21.93 -11.17
CA LEU A 169 10.34 21.19 -10.02
C LEU A 169 10.98 21.71 -8.71
N PRO A 170 10.21 21.86 -7.62
CA PRO A 170 10.78 22.19 -6.32
C PRO A 170 11.83 21.17 -5.86
N GLY A 171 12.73 21.59 -4.98
CA GLY A 171 13.66 20.65 -4.34
C GLY A 171 12.90 19.57 -3.56
N GLY A 172 13.34 18.32 -3.69
CA GLY A 172 12.70 17.15 -3.08
C GLY A 172 12.10 16.19 -4.12
N TYR A 173 11.75 16.69 -5.31
CA TYR A 173 11.22 15.85 -6.38
C TYR A 173 12.31 14.98 -7.02
N TYR A 174 11.98 13.71 -7.23
CA TYR A 174 12.80 12.79 -8.02
C TYR A 174 11.93 11.87 -8.89
N LEU A 175 12.55 11.26 -9.90
CA LEU A 175 11.88 10.38 -10.84
C LEU A 175 11.44 9.08 -10.12
N VAL A 176 10.14 8.78 -10.20
CA VAL A 176 9.54 7.59 -9.61
C VAL A 176 10.08 6.33 -10.34
N PRO A 177 10.48 5.27 -9.63
CA PRO A 177 10.97 4.04 -10.23
C PRO A 177 9.86 3.35 -11.01
N TYR A 178 10.25 2.57 -12.00
CA TYR A 178 9.33 1.94 -12.94
C TYR A 178 8.20 1.15 -12.27
N TYR A 179 8.52 0.39 -11.20
CA TYR A 179 7.51 -0.44 -10.52
C TYR A 179 6.39 0.40 -9.88
N ALA A 180 6.66 1.66 -9.56
CA ALA A 180 5.77 2.58 -8.86
C ALA A 180 5.15 3.64 -9.77
N SER A 181 5.35 3.55 -11.10
CA SER A 181 4.91 4.59 -12.04
C SER A 181 4.12 4.03 -13.25
N TYR A 182 3.02 4.71 -13.57
CA TYR A 182 2.29 4.52 -14.83
C TYR A 182 2.84 5.37 -15.99
N ASN A 183 3.54 6.46 -15.67
CA ASN A 183 4.13 7.41 -16.62
C ASN A 183 5.65 7.49 -16.42
N TYR A 184 6.32 6.33 -16.37
CA TYR A 184 7.75 6.26 -16.14
C TYR A 184 8.53 7.14 -17.15
N GLY A 185 9.49 7.90 -16.64
CA GLY A 185 10.23 8.94 -17.37
C GLY A 185 9.65 10.34 -17.21
N ALA A 186 8.36 10.46 -16.88
CA ALA A 186 7.64 11.71 -16.72
C ALA A 186 7.05 11.92 -15.30
N ASP A 187 7.00 10.87 -14.49
CA ASP A 187 6.41 10.87 -13.14
C ASP A 187 7.46 11.20 -12.07
N TYR A 188 7.38 12.40 -11.52
CA TYR A 188 8.24 12.86 -10.44
C TYR A 188 7.43 12.99 -9.17
N HIS A 189 8.06 12.73 -8.03
CA HIS A 189 7.40 12.94 -6.76
C HIS A 189 8.33 13.36 -5.63
N ASP A 190 7.71 13.95 -4.62
CA ASP A 190 8.33 14.33 -3.36
C ASP A 190 7.60 13.57 -2.24
N PRO A 191 8.27 12.65 -1.53
CA PRO A 191 7.69 11.90 -0.42
C PRO A 191 7.28 12.81 0.75
N ARG A 192 6.12 12.53 1.34
CA ARG A 192 5.52 13.35 2.40
C ARG A 192 5.00 12.51 3.55
N THR A 193 5.16 13.07 4.75
CA THR A 193 4.49 12.61 5.96
C THR A 193 3.18 13.40 6.14
N LEU A 194 2.03 12.80 5.78
CA LEU A 194 0.70 13.42 5.81
C LEU A 194 -0.27 12.63 6.69
N TYR A 195 -1.47 13.17 6.95
CA TYR A 195 -2.56 12.48 7.67
C TYR A 195 -2.17 11.86 9.02
N SER A 196 -1.28 12.53 9.77
CA SER A 196 -0.72 12.02 11.03
C SER A 196 0.05 10.70 10.92
N CYS A 197 0.43 10.29 9.70
CA CYS A 197 1.39 9.21 9.50
C CYS A 197 2.77 9.63 10.05
N THR A 198 3.63 8.67 10.34
CA THR A 198 4.96 8.91 10.92
C THR A 198 6.10 8.67 9.92
N THR A 199 5.75 8.41 8.67
CA THR A 199 6.64 7.98 7.59
C THR A 199 6.23 8.65 6.28
N ASP A 200 7.09 8.53 5.27
CA ASP A 200 6.87 9.08 3.92
C ASP A 200 5.87 8.27 3.09
N SER A 201 4.78 7.84 3.71
CA SER A 201 3.73 7.00 3.13
C SER A 201 2.85 7.72 2.12
N PHE A 202 3.04 9.03 1.94
CA PHE A 202 2.33 9.83 0.95
C PHE A 202 3.33 10.53 0.03
N ARG A 203 2.83 11.12 -1.05
CA ARG A 203 3.64 11.91 -1.96
C ARG A 203 2.86 13.11 -2.50
N TYR A 204 3.62 14.09 -2.94
CA TYR A 204 3.18 15.05 -3.95
C TYR A 204 3.70 14.61 -5.31
N GLN A 205 2.83 14.52 -6.30
CA GLN A 205 3.19 14.07 -7.64
C GLN A 205 3.24 15.26 -8.62
N SER A 206 4.17 15.20 -9.56
CA SER A 206 4.20 16.05 -10.75
C SER A 206 4.48 15.19 -11.98
N ILE A 207 3.54 15.18 -12.94
CA ILE A 207 3.69 14.53 -14.24
C ILE A 207 4.13 15.57 -15.26
N ILE A 208 5.29 15.37 -15.87
CA ILE A 208 5.79 16.19 -16.98
C ILE A 208 5.11 15.77 -18.29
N TYR A 209 4.57 16.72 -19.05
CA TYR A 209 3.95 16.41 -20.34
C TYR A 209 4.10 17.55 -21.36
N GLU A 210 4.04 17.21 -22.65
CA GLU A 210 4.06 18.16 -23.76
C GLU A 210 2.63 18.44 -24.25
N SER A 211 2.32 19.71 -24.52
CA SER A 211 1.08 20.13 -25.17
C SER A 211 1.34 21.36 -26.04
N GLY A 212 0.93 21.31 -27.31
CA GLY A 212 1.08 22.46 -28.22
C GLY A 212 2.52 22.89 -28.51
N GLY A 213 3.51 22.02 -28.28
CA GLY A 213 4.95 22.31 -28.44
C GLY A 213 5.61 22.91 -27.19
N ASP A 214 4.84 23.12 -26.12
CA ASP A 214 5.32 23.56 -24.82
C ASP A 214 5.22 22.42 -23.79
N TRP A 215 5.99 22.53 -22.71
CA TRP A 215 6.05 21.56 -21.62
C TRP A 215 5.34 22.08 -20.38
N TYR A 216 4.72 21.17 -19.62
CA TYR A 216 3.89 21.47 -18.46
C TYR A 216 4.09 20.45 -17.35
N HIS A 217 3.61 20.78 -16.15
CA HIS A 217 3.46 19.88 -15.02
C HIS A 217 1.97 19.68 -14.77
N SER A 218 1.54 18.44 -14.58
CA SER A 218 0.28 18.11 -13.93
C SER A 218 0.59 17.71 -12.49
N GLU A 219 0.20 18.55 -11.54
CA GLU A 219 0.60 18.49 -10.14
C GLU A 219 -0.55 18.01 -9.24
N HIS A 220 -0.27 17.06 -8.35
CA HIS A 220 -1.20 16.51 -7.36
C HIS A 220 -0.64 16.74 -5.95
N HIS A 221 -1.01 17.85 -5.30
CA HIS A 221 -0.36 18.30 -4.05
C HIS A 221 -1.26 18.30 -2.81
N SER A 222 -2.58 18.42 -2.96
CA SER A 222 -3.47 18.55 -1.80
C SER A 222 -4.71 17.69 -1.98
N PRO A 223 -5.05 16.83 -1.01
CA PRO A 223 -4.36 16.57 0.26
C PRO A 223 -3.15 15.60 0.19
N GLY A 224 -2.65 15.28 -1.02
CA GLY A 224 -1.57 14.31 -1.25
C GLY A 224 -2.10 12.89 -1.43
N GLU A 225 -1.35 12.04 -2.11
CA GLU A 225 -1.76 10.66 -2.43
C GLU A 225 -0.85 9.61 -1.79
N PRO A 226 -1.31 8.36 -1.57
CA PRO A 226 -0.46 7.29 -1.07
C PRO A 226 0.79 7.10 -1.93
N ASN A 227 1.95 6.92 -1.31
CA ASN A 227 3.23 6.80 -2.00
C ASN A 227 3.38 5.40 -2.64
N PRO A 228 3.44 5.28 -3.98
CA PRO A 228 3.56 4.00 -4.67
C PRO A 228 4.93 3.35 -4.51
N GLU A 229 5.95 4.05 -4.01
CA GLU A 229 7.27 3.49 -3.69
C GLU A 229 7.26 2.68 -2.38
N VAL A 230 6.39 1.67 -2.31
CA VAL A 230 6.17 0.88 -1.10
C VAL A 230 7.42 0.15 -0.59
N LEU A 231 8.49 0.06 -1.38
CA LEU A 231 9.77 -0.52 -0.93
C LEU A 231 10.71 0.51 -0.28
N ALA A 232 10.42 1.81 -0.38
CA ALA A 232 11.30 2.90 0.04
C ALA A 232 11.07 3.38 1.49
N TYR A 233 9.96 3.01 2.12
CA TYR A 233 9.59 3.50 3.45
C TYR A 233 9.00 2.41 4.37
N THR A 234 8.94 2.70 5.67
CA THR A 234 8.29 1.82 6.65
C THR A 234 6.78 1.97 6.55
N TRP A 235 6.07 0.85 6.41
CA TRP A 235 4.62 0.89 6.29
C TRP A 235 3.95 1.18 7.64
N PRO A 236 2.86 1.96 7.65
CA PRO A 236 2.12 2.20 8.88
C PRO A 236 1.37 0.95 9.35
N VAL A 237 1.05 0.03 8.43
CA VAL A 237 0.42 -1.27 8.69
C VAL A 237 0.81 -2.31 7.65
N TRP A 238 0.61 -3.58 7.98
CA TRP A 238 1.07 -4.69 7.16
C TRP A 238 0.35 -4.78 5.81
N TRP A 239 -0.90 -4.32 5.71
CA TRP A 239 -1.73 -4.40 4.50
C TRP A 239 -1.55 -3.17 3.57
N TRP A 240 -0.70 -2.23 3.94
CA TRP A 240 -0.55 -0.94 3.26
C TRP A 240 -0.19 -1.09 1.77
N GLY A 241 0.70 -2.02 1.43
CA GLY A 241 1.11 -2.23 0.03
C GLY A 241 -0.06 -2.57 -0.89
N GLY A 242 -0.96 -3.46 -0.46
CA GLY A 242 -2.17 -3.78 -1.22
C GLY A 242 -3.11 -2.58 -1.37
N TYR A 243 -3.33 -1.83 -0.29
CA TYR A 243 -4.11 -0.59 -0.32
C TYR A 243 -3.56 0.44 -1.32
N VAL A 244 -2.23 0.65 -1.31
CA VAL A 244 -1.58 1.56 -2.27
C VAL A 244 -1.71 1.05 -3.69
N ALA A 245 -1.53 -0.25 -3.95
CA ALA A 245 -1.70 -0.82 -5.28
C ALA A 245 -3.12 -0.59 -5.82
N ASP A 246 -4.14 -0.82 -4.99
CA ASP A 246 -5.54 -0.61 -5.36
C ASP A 246 -5.89 0.87 -5.58
N TRP A 247 -5.34 1.78 -4.75
CA TRP A 247 -5.56 3.21 -4.91
C TRP A 247 -5.01 3.72 -6.25
N HIS A 248 -3.94 3.12 -6.75
CA HIS A 248 -3.25 3.49 -7.98
C HIS A 248 -3.71 2.72 -9.22
N LEU A 249 -4.80 1.95 -9.15
CA LEU A 249 -5.42 1.34 -10.34
C LEU A 249 -6.02 2.38 -11.29
#